data_AF-A0A2X0VI29-F1
#
_entry.id   AF-A0A2X0VI29-F1
#
_cell.length_a   1.000
_cell.length_b   1.000
_cell.length_c   1.000
_cell.angle_alpha   90.00
_cell.angle_beta   90.00
_cell.angle_gamma   90.00
#
_symmetry.space_group_name_H-M   'P 1'
#
loop_
_entity.id
_entity.type
_entity.pdbx_description
1 polymer ?
#
loop_
_entity_poly.entity_id
_entity_poly.type
_entity_poly.pdbx_seq_one_letter_code
_entity_poly.pdbx_strand_id
1 'polypeptide(L)'
;MYTKATSKIINGKEVSSTSNTRYYISSIQYGEESTLHQIARSIDEYWAIETYHHGHLDCGSLAQDDLQSCNYNLIANHVGINKIVHNIHSFIRNSANTDNSGRPPTF
;
A
#
# COMPACT_ATOMS: atom_id res chain seq x y z
N MET A 1 -9.84 -3.41 -15.53
CA MET A 1 -9.25 -4.77 -15.48
C MET A 1 -7.77 -4.60 -15.22
N TYR A 2 -7.28 -5.07 -14.06
CA TYR A 2 -5.86 -4.99 -13.71
C TYR A 2 -5.23 -6.37 -13.91
N THR A 3 -4.25 -6.44 -14.81
CA THR A 3 -3.55 -7.68 -15.13
C THR A 3 -2.09 -7.50 -14.73
N LYS A 4 -1.61 -8.29 -13.77
CA LYS A 4 -0.20 -8.34 -13.41
C LYS A 4 0.45 -9.53 -14.10
N ALA A 5 1.40 -9.25 -14.98
CA ALA A 5 2.30 -10.27 -15.52
C ALA A 5 3.59 -10.28 -14.68
N THR A 6 4.02 -11.46 -14.25
CA THR A 6 5.31 -11.65 -13.59
C THR A 6 6.11 -12.67 -14.37
N SER A 7 7.27 -12.26 -14.88
CA SER A 7 8.19 -13.12 -15.62
C SER A 7 9.42 -13.42 -14.77
N LYS A 8 9.76 -14.70 -14.63
CA LYS A 8 10.98 -15.15 -13.96
C LYS A 8 12.08 -15.33 -14.99
N ILE A 9 13.15 -14.56 -14.87
CA ILE A 9 14.31 -14.63 -15.78
C ILE A 9 15.48 -15.28 -15.05
N ILE A 10 16.08 -16.32 -15.66
CA ILE A 10 17.32 -16.95 -15.22
C ILE A 10 18.28 -16.97 -16.41
N ASN A 11 19.52 -16.47 -16.23
CA ASN A 11 20.55 -16.41 -17.28
C ASN A 11 20.06 -15.75 -18.58
N GLY A 12 19.26 -14.68 -18.47
CA GLY A 12 18.72 -13.95 -19.61
C GLY A 12 17.61 -14.67 -20.38
N LYS A 13 17.17 -15.85 -19.93
CA LYS A 13 16.02 -16.57 -20.50
C LYS A 13 14.82 -16.53 -19.55
N GLU A 14 13.64 -16.28 -20.11
CA GLU A 14 12.39 -16.41 -19.38
C GLU A 14 12.11 -17.89 -19.12
N VAL A 15 12.03 -18.25 -17.83
CA VAL A 15 11.83 -19.63 -17.38
C VAL A 15 10.35 -19.89 -17.08
N SER A 16 9.60 -18.87 -16.69
CA SER A 16 8.17 -18.97 -16.44
C SER A 16 7.50 -17.60 -16.44
N SER A 17 6.33 -17.51 -17.07
CA SER A 17 5.43 -16.35 -16.97
C SER A 17 4.19 -16.73 -16.18
N THR A 18 3.78 -15.91 -15.21
CA THR A 18 2.48 -16.04 -14.54
C THR A 18 1.68 -14.77 -14.78
N SER A 19 0.44 -14.94 -15.26
CA SER A 19 -0.55 -13.86 -15.38
C SER A 19 -1.60 -14.03 -14.31
N ASN A 20 -1.88 -12.96 -13.57
CA ASN A 20 -2.94 -12.95 -12.56
C ASN A 20 -3.91 -11.80 -12.87
N THR A 21 -5.19 -12.15 -13.01
CA THR A 21 -6.27 -11.20 -13.26
C THR A 21 -7.06 -11.02 -11.98
N ARG A 22 -7.16 -9.77 -11.51
CA ARG A 22 -7.97 -9.42 -10.33
C ARG A 22 -9.27 -8.73 -10.75
N TYR A 23 -10.38 -9.24 -10.25
CA TYR A 23 -11.71 -8.64 -10.40
C TYR A 23 -12.03 -7.80 -9.15
N TYR A 24 -12.62 -6.63 -9.37
CA TYR A 24 -13.00 -5.69 -8.31
C TYR A 24 -14.53 -5.55 -8.29
N ILE A 25 -15.09 -5.60 -7.09
CA ILE A 25 -16.52 -5.38 -6.84
C ILE A 25 -16.63 -4.07 -6.08
N SER A 26 -17.52 -3.18 -6.52
CA SER A 26 -17.72 -1.87 -5.93
C SER A 26 -19.20 -1.65 -5.63
N SER A 27 -19.48 -0.97 -4.52
CA SER A 27 -20.80 -0.42 -4.19
C SER A 27 -21.01 0.99 -4.76
N ILE A 28 -20.00 1.58 -5.40
CA ILE A 28 -20.12 2.90 -6.03
C ILE A 28 -21.13 2.82 -7.17
N GLN A 29 -22.09 3.73 -7.15
CA GLN A 29 -23.19 3.75 -8.10
C GLN A 29 -22.68 4.00 -9.53
N TYR A 30 -23.18 3.19 -10.46
CA TYR A 30 -22.84 3.27 -11.87
C TYR A 30 -23.71 4.33 -12.56
N GLY A 31 -23.13 5.15 -13.45
CA GLY A 31 -23.91 6.08 -14.27
C GLY A 31 -23.21 7.38 -14.65
N GLU A 32 -22.13 7.75 -13.98
CA GLU A 32 -21.35 8.95 -14.29
C GLU A 32 -19.94 8.59 -14.80
N GLU A 33 -19.39 9.43 -15.68
CA GLU A 33 -18.00 9.30 -16.15
C GLU A 33 -16.98 9.41 -14.99
N SER A 34 -17.37 10.08 -13.91
CA SER A 34 -16.60 10.22 -12.67
C SER A 34 -16.50 8.89 -11.90
N THR A 35 -17.45 7.95 -12.07
CA THR A 35 -17.49 6.68 -11.31
C THR A 35 -16.26 5.81 -11.60
N LEU A 36 -15.87 5.66 -12.86
CA LEU A 36 -14.70 4.85 -13.23
C LEU A 36 -13.41 5.45 -12.70
N HIS A 37 -13.29 6.78 -12.68
CA HIS A 37 -12.15 7.49 -12.12
C HIS A 37 -12.04 7.27 -10.61
N GLN A 38 -13.17 7.34 -9.88
CA GLN A 38 -13.19 7.07 -8.44
C GLN A 38 -12.78 5.62 -8.15
N ILE A 39 -13.31 4.64 -8.90
CA ILE A 39 -12.96 3.23 -8.74
C ILE A 39 -11.46 3.01 -9.01
N ALA A 40 -10.94 3.57 -10.10
CA ALA A 40 -9.51 3.46 -10.43
C ALA A 40 -8.65 4.06 -9.32
N ARG A 41 -9.02 5.26 -8.83
CA ARG A 41 -8.31 5.93 -7.76
C ARG A 41 -8.28 5.12 -6.46
N SER A 42 -9.41 4.53 -6.07
CA SER A 42 -9.46 3.66 -4.88
C SER A 42 -8.59 2.41 -5.01
N ILE A 43 -8.48 1.85 -6.21
CA ILE A 43 -7.57 0.72 -6.46
C ILE A 43 -6.11 1.15 -6.34
N ASP A 44 -5.75 2.31 -6.88
CA ASP A 44 -4.39 2.85 -6.78
C ASP A 44 -4.01 3.16 -5.33
N GLU A 45 -4.91 3.77 -4.57
CA GLU A 45 -4.72 4.05 -3.13
C GLU A 45 -4.53 2.77 -2.32
N TYR A 46 -5.34 1.73 -2.58
CA TYR A 46 -5.14 0.42 -1.96
C TYR A 46 -3.73 -0.12 -2.18
N TRP A 47 -3.23 -0.08 -3.41
CA TRP A 47 -1.88 -0.57 -3.72
C TRP A 47 -0.77 0.33 -3.18
N ALA A 48 -1.01 1.64 -3.07
CA ALA A 48 -0.09 2.55 -2.41
C ALA A 48 0.07 2.17 -0.93
N ILE A 49 -1.03 1.84 -0.24
CA ILE A 49 -0.98 1.33 1.15
C ILE A 49 -0.19 0.03 1.22
N GLU A 50 -0.55 -0.97 0.42
CA GLU A 50 0.12 -2.28 0.44
C GLU A 50 1.61 -2.21 0.07
N THR A 51 1.99 -1.34 -0.86
CA THR A 51 3.38 -1.29 -1.34
C THR A 51 4.24 -0.38 -0.47
N TYR A 52 3.70 0.77 -0.06
CA TYR A 52 4.47 1.79 0.64
C TYR A 52 4.33 1.68 2.15
N HIS A 53 3.11 1.51 2.68
CA HIS A 53 2.90 1.49 4.12
C HIS A 53 3.40 0.19 4.73
N HIS A 54 3.05 -0.96 4.13
CA HIS A 54 3.55 -2.26 4.62
C HIS A 54 5.07 -2.37 4.45
N GLY A 55 5.64 -1.98 3.29
CA GLY A 55 7.10 -1.98 3.13
C GLY A 55 7.84 -1.11 4.17
N HIS A 56 7.30 0.05 4.53
CA HIS A 56 7.91 0.91 5.54
C HIS A 56 7.74 0.38 6.97
N LEU A 57 6.59 -0.22 7.27
CA LEU A 57 6.28 -0.82 8.56
C LEU A 57 7.07 -2.10 8.80
N ASP A 58 7.06 -3.01 7.82
CA ASP A 58 7.50 -4.39 7.97
C ASP A 58 9.03 -4.50 7.90
N CYS A 59 9.65 -3.89 6.89
CA CYS A 59 11.10 -4.02 6.62
C CYS A 59 11.83 -2.67 6.50
N GLY A 60 11.13 -1.57 6.74
CA GLY A 60 11.69 -0.22 6.72
C GLY A 60 12.19 0.25 8.09
N SER A 61 12.06 1.55 8.37
CA SER A 61 12.59 2.15 9.61
C SER A 61 11.87 1.72 10.88
N LEU A 62 10.69 1.11 10.76
CA LEU A 62 9.93 0.57 11.91
C LEU A 62 10.17 -0.93 12.12
N ALA A 63 10.75 -1.62 11.13
CA ALA A 63 11.27 -2.99 11.19
C ALA A 63 10.37 -3.96 11.99
N GLN A 64 9.06 -3.90 11.75
CA GLN A 64 8.06 -4.62 12.53
C GLN A 64 8.25 -6.15 12.46
N ASP A 65 8.76 -6.65 11.33
CA ASP A 65 8.99 -8.09 11.11
C ASP A 65 10.27 -8.61 11.78
N ASP A 66 11.19 -7.71 12.18
CA ASP A 66 12.41 -8.10 12.89
C ASP A 66 12.12 -8.55 14.32
N LEU A 67 10.99 -8.12 14.90
CA LEU A 67 10.57 -8.55 16.23
C LEU A 67 10.00 -9.97 16.20
N GLN A 68 10.85 -10.94 16.50
CA GLN A 68 10.42 -12.32 16.72
C GLN A 68 10.24 -12.61 18.21
N SER A 69 8.99 -12.84 18.64
CA SER A 69 8.66 -13.14 20.03
C SER A 69 7.55 -14.17 20.13
N CYS A 70 7.55 -14.98 21.19
CA CYS A 70 6.43 -15.86 21.53
C CYS A 70 5.36 -15.16 22.39
N ASN A 71 5.61 -13.93 22.83
CA ASN A 71 4.67 -13.17 23.64
C ASN A 71 3.73 -12.36 22.73
N TYR A 72 2.48 -12.81 22.65
CA TYR A 72 1.45 -12.15 21.85
C TYR A 72 1.26 -10.67 22.21
N ASN A 73 1.24 -10.32 23.49
CA ASN A 73 1.04 -8.94 23.91
C ASN A 73 2.19 -8.03 23.48
N LEU A 74 3.42 -8.56 23.49
CA LEU A 74 4.58 -7.82 23.01
C LEU A 74 4.46 -7.55 21.50
N ILE A 75 4.12 -8.57 20.71
CA ILE A 75 3.93 -8.43 19.25
C ILE A 75 2.80 -7.44 18.95
N ALA A 76 1.64 -7.61 19.60
CA ALA A 76 0.48 -6.77 19.38
C ALA A 76 0.75 -5.30 19.74
N ASN A 77 1.42 -5.05 20.87
CA ASN A 77 1.78 -3.69 21.27
C ASN A 77 2.82 -3.08 20.34
N HIS A 78 3.81 -3.86 19.88
CA HIS A 78 4.82 -3.39 18.93
C HIS A 78 4.20 -2.97 17.60
N VAL A 79 3.35 -3.82 17.02
CA VAL A 79 2.59 -3.53 15.79
C VAL A 79 1.70 -2.29 15.97
N GLY A 80 1.01 -2.20 17.12
CA GLY A 80 0.14 -1.06 17.42
C GLY A 80 0.89 0.27 17.49
N ILE A 81 2.03 0.29 18.21
CA ILE A 81 2.87 1.48 18.33
C ILE A 81 3.45 1.86 16.97
N ASN A 82 3.96 0.91 16.19
CA ASN A 82 4.52 1.18 14.87
C ASN A 82 3.48 1.82 13.93
N LYS A 83 2.23 1.34 13.95
CA LYS A 83 1.13 1.96 13.17
C LYS A 83 0.83 3.39 13.61
N ILE A 84 0.84 3.67 14.91
CA ILE A 84 0.65 5.03 15.42
C ILE A 84 1.78 5.95 14.95
N VAL A 85 3.04 5.52 15.10
CA VAL A 85 4.22 6.28 14.66
C VAL A 85 4.16 6.54 13.16
N HIS A 86 3.83 5.52 12.36
CA HIS A 86 3.70 5.64 10.91
C HIS A 86 2.62 6.65 10.48
N ASN A 87 1.48 6.65 11.17
CA ASN A 87 0.41 7.61 10.91
C ASN A 87 0.85 9.05 11.19
N ILE A 88 1.54 9.27 12.31
CA ILE A 88 2.08 10.60 12.67
C ILE A 88 3.11 11.05 11.63
N HIS A 89 4.06 10.17 11.27
CA HIS A 89 5.09 10.48 10.29
C HIS A 89 4.50 10.77 8.90
N SER A 90 3.51 9.98 8.48
CA SER A 90 2.76 10.20 7.23
C SER A 90 2.03 11.54 7.23
N PHE A 91 1.39 11.90 8.35
CA PHE A 91 0.73 13.20 8.51
C PHE A 91 1.72 14.37 8.40
N ILE A 92 2.86 14.30 9.09
CA ILE A 92 3.90 15.34 9.03
C ILE A 92 4.43 15.50 7.61
N ARG A 93 4.78 14.38 6.96
CA ARG A 93 5.26 14.39 5.57
C ARG A 93 4.23 15.01 4.63
N ASN A 94 2.98 14.63 4.76
CA ASN A 94 1.93 15.12 3.88
C ASN A 94 1.69 16.62 4.13
N SER A 95 1.74 17.08 5.38
CA SER A 95 1.61 18.50 5.75
C SER A 95 2.75 19.36 5.16
N ALA A 96 3.99 18.86 5.19
CA ALA A 96 5.12 19.53 4.57
C ALA A 96 5.04 19.59 3.04
N ASN A 97 4.40 18.59 2.41
CA ASN A 97 4.18 18.56 0.96
C ASN A 97 3.02 19.45 0.51
N THR A 98 1.99 19.63 1.35
CA THR A 98 0.87 20.54 1.07
C THR A 98 1.27 21.99 1.12
N ASP A 99 2.18 22.37 2.03
CA ASP A 99 2.70 23.74 2.14
C ASP A 99 3.46 24.19 0.88
N ASN A 100 3.96 23.24 0.08
CA ASN A 100 4.68 23.52 -1.17
C ASN A 100 3.81 23.41 -2.44
N SER A 101 2.58 22.89 -2.36
CA SER A 101 1.78 22.55 -3.55
C SER A 101 0.31 22.99 -3.53
N GLY A 102 -0.20 23.48 -2.38
CA GLY A 102 -1.58 23.97 -2.24
C GLY A 102 -2.68 22.91 -2.41
N ARG A 103 -2.33 21.62 -2.54
CA ARG A 103 -3.30 20.51 -2.58
C ARG A 103 -3.44 19.88 -1.19
N PRO A 104 -4.63 19.39 -0.81
CA PRO A 104 -4.82 18.71 0.47
C PRO A 104 -4.04 17.40 0.54
N PRO A 105 -3.67 16.95 1.75
CA PRO A 105 -2.89 15.74 1.92
C PRO A 105 -3.75 14.53 1.53
N THR A 106 -3.33 13.78 0.51
CA THR A 106 -3.93 12.49 0.17
C THR A 106 -3.25 11.38 0.97
N PHE A 107 -4.05 10.46 1.47
CA PHE A 107 -3.61 9.25 2.15
C PHE A 107 -3.08 8.22 1.14
#